data_AF-A0A0B8QQ32-F1
#
_entry.id   AF-A0A0B8QQ32-F1
#
_cell.length_a   1.000
_cell.length_b   1.000
_cell.length_c   1.000
_cell.angle_alpha   90.00
_cell.angle_beta   90.00
_cell.angle_gamma   90.00
#
_symmetry.space_group_name_H-M   'P 1'
#
loop_
_entity.id
_entity.type
_entity.pdbx_description
1 polymer ?
#
loop_
_entity_poly.entity_id
_entity_poly.type
_entity_poly.pdbx_seq_one_letter_code
_entity_poly.pdbx_strand_id
1 'polypeptide(L)' 'MYLYSDKEHYRVAMIDEYMDIAIEPETLPQAGGQKPLKPSMVTIEIAGGKKQKVRAGDILGALTGQNGVDGKK' A
#
# COMPACT_ATOMS: atom_id res chain seq x y z
N MET A 1 -23.33 -4.55 -5.88
CA MET A 1 -22.44 -3.39 -5.60
C MET A 1 -21.65 -3.15 -6.87
N TYR A 2 -21.55 -1.92 -7.34
CA TYR A 2 -20.81 -1.53 -8.56
C TYR A 2 -19.49 -0.85 -8.16
N LEU A 3 -18.59 -0.67 -9.12
CA LEU A 3 -17.31 0.00 -8.86
C LEU A 3 -17.48 1.50 -8.53
N TYR A 4 -18.53 2.13 -9.05
CA TYR A 4 -18.87 3.52 -8.84
C TYR A 4 -20.33 3.67 -8.36
N SER A 5 -20.62 4.83 -7.80
CA SER A 5 -21.95 5.19 -7.27
C SER A 5 -22.69 6.16 -8.21
N ASP A 6 -23.98 6.36 -7.98
CA ASP A 6 -24.80 7.31 -8.75
C ASP A 6 -24.24 8.75 -8.75
N LYS A 7 -23.52 9.14 -7.67
CA LYS A 7 -22.86 10.44 -7.58
C LYS A 7 -21.71 10.63 -8.58
N GLU A 8 -21.19 9.54 -9.12
CA GLU A 8 -20.04 9.51 -10.03
C GLU A 8 -20.46 9.34 -11.49
N HIS A 9 -21.76 9.18 -11.78
CA HIS A 9 -22.30 8.91 -13.10
C HIS A 9 -21.97 10.01 -14.13
N TYR A 10 -21.91 11.27 -13.70
CA TYR A 10 -21.49 12.39 -14.55
C TYR A 10 -20.04 12.23 -15.03
N ARG A 11 -19.14 11.78 -14.14
CA ARG A 11 -17.73 11.56 -14.50
C ARG A 11 -17.57 10.38 -15.44
N VAL A 12 -18.37 9.32 -15.25
CA VAL A 12 -18.37 8.16 -16.15
C VAL A 12 -18.82 8.55 -17.55
N ALA A 13 -19.89 9.34 -17.68
CA ALA A 13 -20.37 9.84 -18.97
C ALA A 13 -19.32 10.70 -19.70
N MET A 14 -18.57 11.53 -18.98
CA MET A 14 -17.46 12.30 -19.58
C MET A 14 -16.33 11.39 -20.10
N ILE A 15 -16.06 10.26 -19.43
CA ILE A 15 -15.03 9.31 -19.86
C ILE A 15 -15.51 8.56 -21.10
N ASP A 16 -16.77 8.12 -21.14
CA ASP A 16 -17.41 7.48 -22.29
C ASP A 16 -17.27 8.35 -23.55
N GLU A 17 -17.69 9.62 -23.46
CA GLU A 17 -17.58 10.60 -24.56
C GLU A 17 -16.12 10.87 -24.96
N TYR A 18 -15.21 11.01 -23.99
CA TYR A 18 -13.80 11.28 -24.27
C TYR A 18 -13.09 10.10 -24.94
N MET A 19 -13.44 8.88 -24.55
CA MET A 19 -12.79 7.65 -25.02
C MET A 19 -13.46 7.05 -26.26
N ASP A 20 -14.66 7.52 -26.62
CA ASP A 20 -15.53 6.95 -27.67
C ASP A 20 -15.82 5.46 -27.42
N ILE A 21 -16.06 5.11 -26.15
CA ILE A 21 -16.30 3.74 -25.69
C ILE A 21 -17.44 3.75 -24.67
N ALA A 22 -18.56 3.12 -25.02
CA ALA A 22 -19.71 2.95 -24.15
C ALA A 22 -19.33 2.22 -22.84
N ILE A 23 -19.60 2.84 -21.70
CA ILE A 23 -19.36 2.26 -20.37
C ILE A 23 -20.68 1.78 -19.77
N GLU A 24 -20.86 0.47 -19.73
CA GLU A 24 -22.02 -0.17 -19.11
C GLU A 24 -21.69 -0.65 -17.69
N PRO A 25 -22.45 -0.24 -16.65
CA PRO A 25 -22.22 -0.70 -15.29
C PRO A 25 -22.49 -2.21 -15.13
N GLU A 26 -21.48 -2.94 -14.67
CA GLU A 26 -21.60 -4.36 -14.30
C GLU A 26 -21.45 -4.55 -12.79
N THR A 27 -22.24 -5.46 -12.23
CA THR A 27 -22.11 -5.82 -10.82
C THR A 27 -20.71 -6.33 -10.53
N LEU A 28 -20.12 -5.88 -9.41
CA LEU A 28 -18.81 -6.36 -9.00
C LEU A 28 -18.78 -7.89 -8.94
N PRO A 29 -17.72 -8.53 -9.46
CA PRO A 29 -17.55 -9.96 -9.32
C PRO A 29 -17.49 -10.33 -7.83
N GLN A 30 -17.85 -11.57 -7.50
CA GLN A 30 -17.64 -12.08 -6.15
C GLN A 30 -16.16 -11.92 -5.79
N ALA A 31 -15.88 -11.42 -4.58
CA ALA A 31 -14.51 -11.30 -4.09
C ALA A 31 -13.84 -12.69 -4.19
N GLY A 32 -12.84 -12.80 -5.05
CA GLY A 32 -12.10 -14.05 -5.21
C GLY A 32 -11.44 -14.47 -3.88
N GLY A 33 -11.30 -15.77 -3.65
CA GLY A 33 -10.65 -16.31 -2.43
C GLY A 33 -9.14 -16.04 -2.33
N GLN A 34 -8.57 -15.19 -3.19
CA GLN A 34 -7.17 -14.85 -3.13
C GLN A 34 -6.90 -13.97 -1.91
N LYS A 35 -6.07 -14.49 -1.00
CA LYS A 35 -5.59 -13.71 0.13
C LYS A 35 -4.71 -12.57 -0.39
N PRO A 36 -4.76 -11.38 0.22
CA PRO A 36 -3.83 -10.31 -0.08
C PRO A 36 -2.39 -10.82 0.00
N LEU A 37 -1.54 -10.34 -0.91
CA LEU A 37 -0.11 -10.61 -0.84
C LEU A 37 0.42 -10.14 0.51
N LYS A 38 1.16 -11.02 1.19
CA LYS A 38 1.86 -10.66 2.43
C LYS A 38 3.22 -10.06 2.08
N PRO A 39 3.59 -8.90 2.65
CA PRO A 39 4.93 -8.35 2.44
C PRO A 39 5.97 -9.28 3.06
N SER A 40 7.15 -9.36 2.44
CA SER A 40 8.30 -10.11 2.98
C SER A 40 8.91 -9.44 4.21
N MET A 41 8.67 -8.13 4.37
CA MET A 41 9.21 -7.30 5.44
C MET A 41 8.08 -6.76 6.32
N VAL A 42 8.43 -6.46 7.57
CA VAL A 42 7.54 -5.80 8.54
C VAL A 42 8.12 -4.45 8.94
N THR A 43 7.24 -3.49 9.23
CA THR A 43 7.62 -2.19 9.77
C THR A 43 7.62 -2.25 11.29
N ILE A 44 8.71 -1.81 11.90
CA ILE A 44 8.85 -1.71 13.36
C ILE A 44 8.84 -0.23 13.72
N GLU A 45 8.02 0.15 14.70
CA GLU A 45 8.03 1.50 15.26
C GLU A 45 9.08 1.59 16.38
N ILE A 46 9.94 2.60 16.29
CA ILE A 46 10.89 2.93 17.34
C ILE A 46 10.43 4.23 17.98
N ALA A 47 10.04 4.18 19.26
CA ALA A 47 9.63 5.34 20.06
C ALA A 47 10.82 6.23 20.49
N GLY A 48 11.74 6.50 19.57
CA GLY A 48 12.97 7.25 19.81
C GLY A 48 13.44 7.95 18.54
N GLY A 49 13.92 9.19 18.70
CA GLY A 49 14.39 9.99 17.58
C GLY A 49 15.26 11.16 18.04
N LYS A 50 15.09 12.32 17.41
CA LYS A 50 15.94 13.50 17.65
C LYS A 50 16.05 13.90 19.13
N LYS A 51 14.96 13.83 19.90
CA LYS A 51 14.96 14.17 21.33
C LYS A 51 15.82 13.20 22.16
N GLN A 52 15.79 11.92 21.82
CA GLN A 52 16.59 10.86 22.44
C GLN A 52 17.99 10.72 21.81
N LYS A 53 18.32 11.59 20.83
CA LYS A 53 19.57 11.57 20.06
C LYS A 53 19.82 10.25 19.31
N VAL A 54 18.75 9.52 18.98
CA VAL A 54 18.82 8.29 18.17
C VAL A 54 19.06 8.66 16.71
N ARG A 55 20.04 8.01 16.08
CA ARG A 55 20.44 8.17 14.67
C ARG A 55 20.31 6.83 13.94
N ALA A 56 20.31 6.88 12.61
CA ALA A 56 20.29 5.67 11.79
C ALA A 56 21.45 4.72 12.09
N GLY A 57 22.65 5.26 12.37
CA GLY A 57 23.82 4.46 12.75
C GLY A 57 23.65 3.73 14.09
N ASP A 58 22.93 4.31 15.04
CA ASP A 58 22.66 3.65 16.34
C ASP A 58 21.74 2.43 16.12
N ILE A 59 20.72 2.57 15.27
CA ILE A 59 19.79 1.50 14.91
C ILE A 59 20.53 0.39 14.14
N LEU A 60 21.30 0.77 13.12
CA LEU A 60 22.08 -0.17 12.31
C LEU A 60 23.06 -0.96 13.19
N GLY A 61 23.87 -0.26 13.99
CA GLY A 61 24.85 -0.90 14.87
C GLY A 61 24.23 -1.83 15.91
N ALA A 62 23.06 -1.47 16.45
CA ALA A 62 22.33 -2.34 17.38
C ALA A 62 21.81 -3.62 16.71
N LEU A 63 21.33 -3.54 15.47
CA LEU A 63 20.80 -4.69 14.73
C LEU A 63 21.90 -5.58 14.15
N THR A 64 23.05 -5.02 13.76
CA THR A 64 24.13 -5.74 13.07
C THR A 64 25.37 -5.99 13.94
N GLY A 65 25.23 -5.85 15.26
CA GLY A 65 26.31 -6.08 16.23
C GLY A 65 26.65 -7.57 16.43
N GLN A 66 27.34 -7.90 17.53
CA GLN A 66 27.62 -9.30 17.86
C GLN A 66 26.32 -10.10 18.02
N ASN A 67 26.21 -11.22 17.32
CA ASN A 67 24.99 -12.05 17.22
C ASN A 67 23.77 -11.33 16.61
N GLY A 68 23.99 -10.23 15.88
CA GLY A 68 22.97 -9.51 15.13
C GLY A 68 22.64 -10.13 13.77
N VAL A 69 21.84 -9.42 12.98
CA VAL A 69 21.53 -9.78 11.59
C VAL A 69 22.63 -9.28 10.64
N ASP A 70 22.79 -9.93 9.49
CA ASP A 70 23.72 -9.45 8.46
C ASP A 70 23.26 -8.10 7.91
N GLY A 71 24.17 -7.12 7.89
CA GLY A 71 23.94 -5.77 7.38
C GLY A 71 24.30 -5.61 5.89
N LYS A 72 24.69 -6.70 5.23
CA LYS A 72 25.02 -6.72 3.80
C LYS A 72 23.75 -6.73 2.94
N LYS A 73 23.90 -6.15 1.75
CA LYS A 73 22.84 -6.05 0.74
C LYS A 73 22.92 -7.22 -0.23
#